data_AF-A0A3N5NV77-F1
#
_entry.id   AF-A0A3N5NV77-F1
#
_cell.length_a   1.000
_cell.length_b   1.000
_cell.length_c   1.000
_cell.angle_alpha   90.00
_cell.angle_beta   90.00
_cell.angle_gamma   90.00
#
_symmetry.space_group_name_H-M   'P 1'
#
loop_
_entity.id
_entity.type
_entity.pdbx_description
1 polymer ?
#
loop_
_entity_poly.entity_id
_entity_poly.type
_entity_poly.pdbx_seq_one_letter_code
_entity_poly.pdbx_strand_id
1 'polypeptide(L)'
;MKLVSSRRFTVKMFLALMGFSFIFCLCSNTFASDKKENILAQVGSYKLTLEEFETQIQSLPPQLQMALLRNPQLKEQFLDRWVDITLIA
;
A
#
# COMPACT_ATOMS: atom_id res chain seq x y z
N MET A 1 63.60 7.72 -11.97
CA MET A 1 62.59 7.96 -10.91
C MET A 1 61.20 7.71 -11.47
N LYS A 2 60.51 6.67 -10.97
CA LYS A 2 59.17 6.22 -11.42
C LYS A 2 58.08 6.94 -10.63
N LEU A 3 57.55 8.05 -11.16
CA LEU A 3 56.50 8.85 -10.48
C LEU A 3 55.20 9.01 -11.30
N VAL A 4 54.99 8.19 -12.34
CA VAL A 4 53.82 8.30 -13.25
C VAL A 4 52.84 7.12 -13.11
N SER A 5 53.14 6.12 -12.28
CA SER A 5 52.28 4.93 -12.12
C SER A 5 51.21 5.07 -11.02
N SER A 6 51.53 5.70 -9.88
CA SER A 6 50.61 5.73 -8.72
C SER A 6 49.35 6.59 -8.92
N ARG A 7 49.42 7.72 -9.65
CA ARG A 7 48.24 8.59 -9.87
C ARG A 7 47.12 7.92 -10.67
N ARG A 8 47.48 7.08 -11.65
CA ARG A 8 46.50 6.36 -12.49
C ARG A 8 45.77 5.26 -11.72
N PHE A 9 46.42 4.68 -10.71
CA PHE A 9 45.83 3.61 -9.90
C PHE A 9 44.81 4.17 -8.90
N THR A 10 45.15 5.29 -8.24
CA THR A 10 44.24 5.96 -7.29
C THR A 10 42.98 6.47 -7.98
N VAL A 11 43.09 7.11 -9.15
CA VAL A 11 41.91 7.61 -9.90
C VAL A 11 40.97 6.47 -10.33
N LYS A 12 41.52 5.32 -10.76
CA LYS A 12 40.72 4.14 -11.11
C LYS A 12 40.00 3.54 -9.90
N MET A 13 40.65 3.55 -8.74
CA MET A 13 40.08 3.03 -7.50
C MET A 13 38.92 3.91 -6.98
N PHE A 14 39.05 5.23 -7.09
CA PHE A 14 37.98 6.18 -6.74
C PHE A 14 36.81 6.14 -7.72
N LEU A 15 37.07 5.99 -9.03
CA LEU A 15 36.03 5.91 -10.05
C LEU A 15 35.20 4.61 -9.92
N ALA A 16 35.83 3.49 -9.56
CA ALA A 16 35.15 2.24 -9.30
C ALA A 16 34.28 2.30 -8.02
N LEU A 17 34.76 2.98 -6.97
CA LEU A 17 34.01 3.13 -5.70
C LEU A 17 32.76 4.01 -5.88
N MET A 18 32.87 5.11 -6.64
CA MET A 18 31.75 6.01 -6.92
C MET A 18 30.72 5.39 -7.87
N GLY A 19 31.15 4.58 -8.84
CA GLY A 19 30.25 3.83 -9.73
C GLY A 19 29.44 2.74 -9.00
N PHE A 20 30.05 2.07 -8.01
CA PHE A 20 29.37 1.04 -7.21
C PHE A 20 28.30 1.63 -6.27
N SER A 21 28.54 2.82 -5.72
CA SER A 21 27.58 3.53 -4.86
C SER A 21 26.34 4.01 -5.61
N PHE A 22 26.49 4.42 -6.88
CA PHE A 22 25.38 4.96 -7.68
C PHE A 22 24.36 3.88 -8.11
N ILE A 23 24.80 2.63 -8.30
CA ILE A 23 23.92 1.52 -8.70
C ILE A 23 23.06 1.04 -7.52
N PHE A 24 23.56 1.14 -6.27
CA PHE A 24 22.81 0.70 -5.09
C PHE A 24 21.74 1.72 -4.63
N CYS A 25 21.83 2.97 -5.09
CA CYS A 25 20.91 4.05 -4.72
C CYS A 25 19.66 4.11 -5.61
N LEU A 26 19.64 3.45 -6.77
CA LEU A 26 18.48 3.43 -7.68
C LEU A 26 17.50 2.27 -7.42
N CYS A 27 17.87 1.30 -6.57
CA CYS A 27 17.00 0.17 -6.22
C CYS A 27 16.16 0.43 -4.96
N SER A 28 16.36 1.56 -4.28
CA SER A 28 15.67 1.89 -3.04
C SER A 28 14.68 3.04 -3.25
N ASN A 29 13.40 2.66 -3.20
CA ASN A 29 12.27 3.53 -2.88
C ASN A 29 11.66 4.34 -4.03
N THR A 30 10.90 3.64 -4.86
CA THR A 30 9.45 3.83 -4.75
C THR A 30 8.77 2.54 -5.15
N PHE A 31 8.78 1.58 -4.22
CA PHE A 31 7.68 0.64 -4.10
C PHE A 31 6.47 1.52 -3.76
N ALA A 32 5.86 2.14 -4.77
CA ALA A 32 4.46 2.47 -4.71
C ALA A 32 3.82 1.10 -4.44
N SER A 33 3.60 0.82 -3.16
CA SER A 33 2.72 -0.25 -2.76
C SER A 33 1.40 0.19 -3.34
N ASP A 34 1.17 -0.22 -4.59
CA ASP A 34 -0.13 -0.34 -5.21
C ASP A 34 -0.83 -1.40 -4.36
N LYS A 35 -1.15 -1.00 -3.11
CA LYS A 35 -2.09 -1.70 -2.27
C LYS A 35 -3.32 -1.62 -3.14
N LYS A 36 -3.56 -2.69 -3.88
CA LYS A 36 -4.76 -2.89 -4.66
C LYS A 36 -5.88 -2.90 -3.63
N GLU A 37 -6.34 -1.70 -3.27
CA GLU A 37 -7.38 -1.47 -2.29
C GLU A 37 -8.57 -2.29 -2.80
N ASN A 38 -8.96 -3.28 -2.03
CA ASN A 38 -10.06 -4.15 -2.41
C ASN A 38 -11.35 -3.35 -2.17
N ILE A 39 -11.73 -2.55 -3.17
CA ILE A 39 -12.90 -1.66 -3.11
C ILE A 39 -14.15 -2.54 -3.19
N LEU A 40 -14.98 -2.48 -2.14
CA LEU A 40 -16.28 -3.14 -2.08
C LEU A 40 -17.39 -2.27 -2.66
N ALA A 41 -17.32 -0.96 -2.42
CA ALA A 41 -18.28 0.01 -2.95
C ALA A 41 -17.62 1.38 -3.18
N GLN A 42 -18.11 2.12 -4.17
CA GLN A 42 -17.69 3.49 -4.44
C GLN A 42 -18.92 4.35 -4.77
N VAL A 43 -19.07 5.48 -4.07
CA VAL A 43 -20.13 6.46 -4.25
C VAL A 43 -19.46 7.83 -4.44
N GLY A 44 -19.38 8.29 -5.70
CA GLY A 44 -18.66 9.53 -6.03
C GLY A 44 -17.19 9.49 -5.59
N SER A 45 -16.80 10.40 -4.70
CA SER A 45 -15.47 10.46 -4.10
C SER A 45 -15.29 9.51 -2.91
N TYR A 46 -16.36 8.98 -2.34
CA TYR A 46 -16.31 8.06 -1.21
C TYR A 46 -16.06 6.63 -1.68
N LYS A 47 -15.15 5.94 -1.00
CA LYS A 47 -14.83 4.54 -1.25
C LYS A 47 -14.97 3.78 0.06
N LEU A 48 -15.49 2.57 -0.04
CA LEU A 48 -15.49 1.59 1.02
C LEU A 48 -14.60 0.44 0.61
N THR A 49 -13.47 0.31 1.30
CA THR A 49 -12.56 -0.81 1.13
C THR A 49 -12.98 -2.00 1.99
N LEU A 50 -12.50 -3.19 1.65
CA LEU A 50 -12.70 -4.39 2.44
C LEU A 50 -12.16 -4.24 3.86
N GLU A 51 -11.00 -3.59 4.03
CA GLU A 51 -10.38 -3.38 5.33
C GLU A 51 -11.22 -2.46 6.23
N GLU A 52 -11.72 -1.35 5.68
CA GLU A 52 -12.62 -0.43 6.40
C GLU A 52 -13.94 -1.13 6.75
N PHE A 53 -14.46 -1.94 5.85
CA PHE A 53 -15.68 -2.70 6.08
C PHE A 53 -15.50 -3.75 7.18
N GLU A 54 -14.41 -4.51 7.16
CA GLU A 54 -14.07 -5.47 8.22
C GLU A 54 -13.88 -4.77 9.57
N THR A 55 -13.23 -3.60 9.57
CA THR A 55 -13.07 -2.77 10.78
C THR A 55 -14.42 -2.33 11.33
N GLN A 56 -15.35 -1.91 10.45
CA GLN A 56 -16.72 -1.58 10.85
C GLN A 56 -17.44 -2.79 11.44
N ILE A 57 -17.33 -3.98 10.82
CA ILE A 57 -17.93 -5.20 11.38
C ILE A 57 -17.35 -5.52 12.76
N GLN A 58 -16.04 -5.43 12.94
CA GLN A 58 -15.39 -5.69 14.22
C GLN A 58 -15.83 -4.71 15.31
N SER A 59 -16.22 -3.49 14.94
CA SER A 59 -16.79 -2.51 15.88
C SER A 59 -18.24 -2.82 16.29
N LEU A 60 -18.94 -3.71 15.57
CA LEU A 60 -20.31 -4.10 15.91
C LEU A 60 -20.35 -4.99 17.16
N PRO A 61 -21.48 -5.00 17.89
CA PRO A 61 -21.73 -5.97 18.95
C PRO A 61 -21.53 -7.43 18.47
N PRO A 62 -21.02 -8.33 19.33
CA PRO A 62 -20.72 -9.72 18.95
C PRO A 62 -21.91 -10.48 18.34
N GLN A 63 -23.13 -10.16 18.77
CA GLN A 63 -24.36 -10.77 18.26
C GLN A 63 -24.57 -10.44 16.77
N LEU A 64 -24.28 -9.20 16.36
CA LEU A 64 -24.41 -8.75 14.97
C LEU A 64 -23.28 -9.29 14.10
N GLN A 65 -22.06 -9.39 14.63
CA GLN A 65 -20.96 -10.05 13.94
C GLN A 65 -21.34 -11.50 13.60
N MET A 66 -21.84 -12.25 14.59
CA MET A 66 -22.29 -13.63 14.38
C MET A 66 -23.47 -13.74 13.42
N ALA A 67 -24.38 -12.76 13.42
CA ALA A 67 -25.48 -12.72 12.46
C ALA A 67 -24.99 -12.50 11.02
N LEU A 68 -24.03 -11.60 10.82
CA LEU A 68 -23.41 -11.32 9.52
C LEU A 68 -22.61 -12.52 8.99
N LEU A 69 -21.92 -13.25 9.87
CA LEU A 69 -21.20 -14.48 9.50
C LEU A 69 -22.15 -15.61 9.05
N ARG A 70 -23.34 -15.68 9.64
CA ARG A 70 -24.33 -16.73 9.34
C ARG A 70 -25.21 -16.41 8.15
N ASN A 71 -25.47 -15.13 7.90
CA ASN A 71 -26.42 -14.66 6.88
C ASN A 71 -25.73 -13.69 5.91
N PRO A 72 -25.28 -14.16 4.73
CA PRO A 72 -24.62 -13.30 3.74
C PRO A 72 -25.53 -12.18 3.22
N GLN A 73 -26.84 -12.39 3.18
CA GLN A 73 -27.82 -11.34 2.81
C GLN A 73 -27.77 -10.12 3.75
N LEU A 74 -27.48 -10.32 5.04
CA LEU A 74 -27.33 -9.19 5.97
C LEU A 74 -26.09 -8.35 5.65
N LYS A 75 -25.04 -8.99 5.10
CA LYS A 75 -23.83 -8.30 4.66
C LYS A 75 -24.14 -7.38 3.46
N GLU A 76 -24.95 -7.87 2.52
CA GLU A 76 -25.43 -7.07 1.38
C GLU A 76 -26.28 -5.89 1.86
N GLN A 77 -27.26 -6.14 2.73
CA GLN A 77 -28.09 -5.05 3.29
C GLN A 77 -27.28 -4.00 4.07
N PHE A 78 -26.21 -4.41 4.74
CA PHE A 78 -25.31 -3.47 5.40
C PHE A 78 -24.57 -2.61 4.38
N LEU A 79 -24.10 -3.22 3.29
CA LEU A 79 -23.44 -2.51 2.20
C LEU A 79 -24.38 -1.54 1.51
N ASP A 80 -25.62 -1.96 1.20
CA ASP A 80 -26.65 -1.11 0.61
C ASP A 80 -26.95 0.08 1.51
N ARG A 81 -27.11 -0.15 2.81
CA ARG A 81 -27.34 0.93 3.77
C ARG A 81 -26.16 1.90 3.86
N TRP A 82 -24.93 1.40 3.78
CA TRP A 82 -23.74 2.25 3.73
C TRP A 82 -23.76 3.15 2.49
N VAL A 83 -24.12 2.60 1.33
CA VAL A 83 -24.28 3.35 0.08
C VAL A 83 -25.36 4.42 0.22
N ASP A 84 -26.54 4.07 0.74
CA ASP A 84 -27.66 4.99 0.94
C ASP A 84 -27.28 6.17 1.84
N ILE A 85 -26.60 5.91 2.95
CA ILE A 85 -26.13 6.96 3.86
C ILE A 85 -25.12 7.87 3.15
N THR A 86 -24.21 7.29 2.37
CA THR A 86 -23.16 8.02 1.66
C THR A 86 -23.72 8.87 0.52
N LEU A 87 -24.84 8.46 -0.09
CA LEU A 87 -25.54 9.25 -1.11
C LEU A 87 -26.21 10.51 -0.56
N ILE A 88 -26.54 10.51 0.74
CA ILE A 88 -27.20 11.64 1.42
C ILE A 88 -26.17 12.62 2.01
N ALA A 89 -24.93 12.16 2.24
CA ALA A 89 -23.83 12.95 2.81
C ALA A 89 -23.22 13.93 1.80
#